data_AF-A0A660ZPQ4-F1
#
_entry.id   AF-A0A660ZPQ4-F1
#
_cell.length_a   1.000
_cell.length_b   1.000
_cell.length_c   1.000
_cell.angle_alpha   90.00
_cell.angle_beta   90.00
_cell.angle_gamma   90.00
#
_symmetry.space_group_name_H-M   'P 1'
#
loop_
_entity.id
_entity.type
_entity.pdbx_description
1 polymer ?
#
loop_
_entity_poly.entity_id
_entity_poly.type
_entity_poly.pdbx_seq_one_letter_code
_entity_poly.pdbx_strand_id
1 'polypeptide(L)'
;MKSRFFLCAGLRHVSVVLLTAALLVSFGGADLARGAATALAETSNSFSASSINAGSALSPASTGGVAAVGARAETKKPFTPDEIWKLNRVSDPELSPDGKWIAYVVTVTDFDANRRNSDIYIIPSTGGKPKKMTTSDKSDNSPRWSPDGKTIAFLSSRDGDTQIYLLPINGGEARKLTDFPGGVGDMIWLPDGSGLVFTARIYPDCKDLDCIREKDKAKEENKVKAMVHKHLMYRHWDR
;
A
#
# COMPACT_ATOMS: atom_id res chain seq x y z
N MET A 1 -50.14 22.05 -48.24
CA MET A 1 -49.28 23.26 -48.35
C MET A 1 -48.93 23.67 -46.93
N LYS A 2 -47.70 23.77 -46.43
CA LYS A 2 -46.32 23.69 -46.95
C LYS A 2 -45.48 22.96 -45.90
N SER A 3 -44.59 22.10 -46.36
CA SER A 3 -43.48 21.50 -45.62
C SER A 3 -42.37 22.53 -45.38
N ARG A 4 -41.72 22.49 -44.21
CA ARG A 4 -40.30 22.85 -44.04
C ARG A 4 -39.65 22.01 -42.95
N PHE A 5 -38.72 21.16 -43.38
CA PHE A 5 -37.66 20.56 -42.59
C PHE A 5 -36.68 21.64 -42.11
N PHE A 6 -36.18 21.52 -40.88
CA PHE A 6 -34.89 22.07 -40.48
C PHE A 6 -34.19 21.04 -39.58
N LEU A 7 -33.09 20.51 -40.06
CA LEU A 7 -32.07 19.80 -39.30
C LEU A 7 -31.20 20.86 -38.61
N CYS A 8 -30.91 20.74 -37.31
CA CYS A 8 -29.59 21.09 -36.77
C CYS A 8 -29.37 20.51 -35.36
N ALA A 9 -28.12 20.11 -35.13
CA ALA A 9 -27.56 19.38 -34.01
C ALA A 9 -27.61 20.11 -32.65
N GLY A 10 -27.42 19.34 -31.56
CA GLY A 10 -27.09 19.91 -30.26
C GLY A 10 -27.24 18.97 -29.07
N LEU A 11 -26.39 17.93 -29.02
CA LEU A 11 -26.14 17.16 -27.80
C LEU A 11 -25.70 18.14 -26.69
N ARG A 12 -26.53 18.34 -25.67
CA ARG A 12 -26.13 19.08 -24.46
C ARG A 12 -25.98 18.11 -23.30
N HIS A 13 -24.71 17.90 -22.94
CA HIS A 13 -24.26 17.28 -21.70
C HIS A 13 -25.00 17.87 -20.50
N VAL A 14 -25.62 16.98 -19.70
CA VAL A 14 -26.00 17.28 -18.33
C VAL A 14 -24.77 16.98 -17.48
N SER A 15 -23.96 18.00 -17.22
CA SER A 15 -22.87 17.92 -16.23
C SER A 15 -23.50 17.92 -14.84
N VAL A 16 -23.53 16.76 -14.20
CA VAL A 16 -23.79 16.63 -12.77
C VAL A 16 -22.53 17.08 -12.04
N VAL A 17 -22.59 18.26 -11.43
CA VAL A 17 -21.55 18.76 -10.54
C VAL A 17 -21.72 18.05 -9.20
N LEU A 18 -20.87 17.06 -8.91
CA LEU A 18 -20.70 16.54 -7.55
C LEU A 18 -20.03 17.62 -6.71
N LEU A 19 -20.74 18.12 -5.69
CA LEU A 19 -20.14 18.93 -4.63
C LEU A 19 -19.44 17.98 -3.64
N THR A 20 -18.15 17.76 -3.85
CA THR A 20 -17.25 17.16 -2.84
C THR A 20 -16.66 18.30 -2.01
N ALA A 21 -16.97 18.32 -0.71
CA ALA A 21 -16.32 19.22 0.23
C ALA A 21 -14.93 18.66 0.58
N ALA A 22 -13.89 19.17 -0.07
CA ALA A 22 -12.50 18.92 0.29
C ALA A 22 -12.04 19.99 1.27
N LEU A 23 -11.63 19.60 2.49
CA LEU A 23 -10.97 20.50 3.43
C LEU A 23 -9.46 20.51 3.10
N LEU A 24 -8.97 21.65 2.62
CA LEU A 24 -7.58 21.90 2.27
C LEU A 24 -6.88 22.55 3.48
N VAL A 25 -5.81 21.93 3.99
CA VAL A 25 -4.87 22.57 4.90
C VAL A 25 -3.65 22.93 4.07
N SER A 26 -3.11 24.15 4.21
CA SER A 26 -2.00 24.69 3.40
C SER A 26 -0.87 25.22 4.28
N PHE A 27 0.38 24.96 3.89
CA PHE A 27 1.59 25.59 4.43
C PHE A 27 2.36 26.26 3.29
N GLY A 28 2.70 27.54 3.46
CA GLY A 28 3.20 28.41 2.39
C GLY A 28 4.73 28.53 2.24
N GLY A 29 5.14 28.72 0.97
CA GLY A 29 6.31 29.48 0.45
C GLY A 29 7.71 28.85 0.60
N ALA A 30 8.63 28.86 -0.38
CA ALA A 30 8.71 29.44 -1.73
C ALA A 30 9.95 28.85 -2.50
N ASP A 31 9.88 28.82 -3.85
CA ASP A 31 10.95 28.96 -4.90
C ASP A 31 12.27 28.14 -4.83
N LEU A 32 12.95 27.63 -5.88
CA LEU A 32 13.04 27.94 -7.33
C LEU A 32 13.85 26.82 -8.07
N ALA A 33 13.50 26.58 -9.35
CA ALA A 33 14.36 26.34 -10.55
C ALA A 33 15.05 24.97 -10.93
N ARG A 34 14.57 24.44 -12.08
CA ARG A 34 15.21 24.12 -13.40
C ARG A 34 16.31 23.03 -13.61
N GLY A 35 15.99 22.12 -14.56
CA GLY A 35 16.84 21.57 -15.66
C GLY A 35 17.66 20.29 -15.34
N ALA A 36 17.97 19.33 -16.23
CA ALA A 36 17.70 19.07 -17.65
C ALA A 36 18.07 17.60 -17.99
N ALA A 37 17.47 17.09 -19.09
CA ALA A 37 18.04 16.21 -20.15
C ALA A 37 18.67 14.80 -19.87
N THR A 38 18.02 13.79 -20.46
CA THR A 38 18.52 12.81 -21.47
C THR A 38 19.64 11.80 -21.12
N ALA A 39 19.32 10.49 -21.20
CA ALA A 39 19.99 9.53 -22.12
C ALA A 39 19.40 8.10 -21.99
N LEU A 40 19.14 7.49 -23.16
CA LEU A 40 18.81 6.08 -23.38
C LEU A 40 20.10 5.24 -23.49
N ALA A 41 20.10 4.01 -22.99
CA ALA A 41 20.92 2.92 -23.52
C ALA A 41 20.36 1.55 -23.09
N GLU A 42 19.81 0.82 -24.06
CA GLU A 42 19.60 -0.63 -24.02
C GLU A 42 20.95 -1.34 -24.20
N THR A 43 21.22 -2.39 -23.44
CA THR A 43 22.10 -3.49 -23.89
C THR A 43 21.62 -4.81 -23.30
N SER A 44 21.14 -5.67 -24.19
CA SER A 44 20.84 -7.08 -23.95
C SER A 44 22.12 -7.91 -23.97
N ASN A 45 22.32 -8.80 -23.00
CA ASN A 45 23.38 -9.82 -23.06
C ASN A 45 22.78 -11.22 -22.97
N SER A 46 22.91 -11.95 -24.07
CA SER A 46 22.63 -13.38 -24.22
C SER A 46 23.82 -14.21 -23.71
N PHE A 47 23.58 -15.15 -22.79
CA PHE A 47 24.57 -16.15 -22.38
C PHE A 47 24.42 -17.41 -23.23
N SER A 48 25.50 -17.77 -23.93
CA SER A 48 25.66 -19.04 -24.64
C SER A 48 26.30 -20.08 -23.72
N ALA A 49 25.72 -21.28 -23.64
CA ALA A 49 26.29 -22.42 -22.94
C ALA A 49 27.05 -23.29 -23.94
N SER A 50 28.33 -23.59 -23.67
CA SER A 50 29.10 -24.59 -24.42
C SER A 50 29.50 -25.72 -23.47
N SER A 51 29.01 -26.91 -23.77
CA SER A 51 29.43 -28.18 -23.17
C SER A 51 30.77 -28.62 -23.77
N ILE A 52 31.69 -29.08 -22.92
CA ILE A 52 32.94 -29.72 -23.35
C ILE A 52 32.88 -31.17 -22.90
N ASN A 53 32.96 -32.08 -23.87
CA ASN A 53 33.10 -33.52 -23.68
C ASN A 53 34.61 -33.83 -23.76
N ALA A 54 35.15 -34.63 -22.83
CA ALA A 54 36.54 -35.08 -22.89
C ALA A 54 36.64 -36.57 -22.58
N GLY A 55 37.22 -37.32 -23.52
CA GLY A 55 37.51 -38.74 -23.42
C GLY A 55 38.88 -39.03 -22.79
N SER A 56 38.87 -40.00 -21.89
CA SER A 56 39.82 -41.08 -21.62
C SER A 56 41.34 -40.87 -21.75
N ALA A 57 42.06 -41.03 -20.63
CA ALA A 57 43.31 -41.79 -20.58
C ALA A 57 43.46 -42.49 -19.21
N LEU A 58 43.72 -43.80 -19.24
CA LEU A 58 43.92 -44.69 -18.09
C LEU A 58 45.43 -44.82 -17.77
N SER A 59 45.80 -44.75 -16.50
CA SER A 59 46.87 -45.58 -15.88
C SER A 59 46.74 -45.59 -14.34
N PRO A 60 47.16 -46.67 -13.66
CA PRO A 60 46.72 -46.98 -12.30
C PRO A 60 47.74 -46.65 -11.19
N ALA A 61 47.27 -46.80 -9.95
CA ALA A 61 48.01 -46.87 -8.68
C ALA A 61 48.33 -45.54 -7.96
N SER A 62 47.39 -45.12 -7.11
CA SER A 62 47.69 -44.87 -5.70
C SER A 62 46.44 -45.15 -4.88
N THR A 63 46.56 -46.02 -3.87
CA THR A 63 45.53 -46.29 -2.86
C THR A 63 45.44 -45.09 -1.92
N GLY A 64 44.80 -44.03 -2.39
CA GLY A 64 44.34 -42.91 -1.57
C GLY A 64 42.82 -42.98 -1.50
N GLY A 65 42.27 -43.30 -0.33
CA GLY A 65 40.84 -43.38 -0.13
C GLY A 65 40.16 -42.06 -0.50
N VAL A 66 39.47 -42.04 -1.63
CA VAL A 66 38.47 -41.02 -1.94
C VAL A 66 37.31 -41.25 -0.99
N ALA A 67 37.28 -40.49 0.11
CA ALA A 67 36.06 -40.29 0.86
C ALA A 67 35.06 -39.63 -0.10
N ALA A 68 34.12 -40.42 -0.61
CA ALA A 68 32.96 -39.89 -1.29
C ALA A 68 32.24 -38.99 -0.27
N VAL A 69 32.37 -37.68 -0.45
CA VAL A 69 31.51 -36.71 0.23
C VAL A 69 30.13 -36.94 -0.39
N GLY A 70 29.35 -37.82 0.24
CA GLY A 70 27.97 -38.03 -0.09
C GLY A 70 27.26 -36.70 0.06
N ALA A 71 26.86 -36.09 -1.05
CA ALA A 71 25.91 -34.99 -1.03
C ALA A 71 24.66 -35.51 -0.30
N ARG A 72 24.46 -35.08 0.95
CA ARG A 72 23.17 -35.25 1.62
C ARG A 72 22.16 -34.52 0.75
N ALA A 73 21.32 -35.27 0.06
CA ALA A 73 20.13 -34.73 -0.55
C ALA A 73 19.34 -34.04 0.58
N GLU A 74 19.29 -32.72 0.53
CA GLU A 74 18.47 -31.94 1.44
C GLU A 74 17.02 -32.35 1.21
N THR A 75 16.43 -33.02 2.21
CA THR A 75 15.04 -33.42 2.15
C THR A 75 14.18 -32.17 2.10
N LYS A 76 13.72 -31.81 0.91
CA LYS A 76 12.81 -30.67 0.71
C LYS A 76 11.60 -30.87 1.60
N LYS A 77 11.41 -29.97 2.57
CA LYS A 77 10.22 -29.99 3.43
C LYS A 77 8.99 -29.75 2.55
N PRO A 78 7.94 -30.58 2.65
CA PRO A 78 6.68 -30.32 1.96
C PRO A 78 6.10 -28.98 2.41
N PHE A 79 5.54 -28.22 1.48
CA PHE A 79 4.85 -26.98 1.77
C PHE A 79 3.46 -27.31 2.34
N THR A 80 3.29 -27.22 3.66
CA THR A 80 2.05 -27.59 4.36
C THR A 80 1.11 -26.38 4.51
N PRO A 81 -0.19 -26.60 4.77
CA PRO A 81 -1.12 -25.51 5.07
C PRO A 81 -0.63 -24.58 6.19
N ASP A 82 -0.04 -25.11 7.25
CA ASP A 82 0.48 -24.31 8.37
C ASP A 82 1.62 -23.37 7.94
N GLU A 83 2.47 -23.83 7.01
CA GLU A 83 3.55 -23.00 6.46
C GLU A 83 3.02 -21.89 5.56
N ILE A 84 1.90 -22.11 4.85
CA ILE A 84 1.22 -21.06 4.04
C ILE A 84 0.80 -19.88 4.92
N TRP A 85 0.24 -20.15 6.10
CA TRP A 85 -0.25 -19.10 7.00
C TRP A 85 0.86 -18.28 7.65
N LYS A 86 2.06 -18.87 7.82
CA LYS A 86 3.25 -18.20 8.38
C LYS A 86 3.97 -17.32 7.36
N LEU A 87 3.61 -17.39 6.07
CA LEU A 87 4.20 -16.51 5.08
C LEU A 87 3.82 -15.05 5.34
N ASN A 88 4.85 -14.21 5.39
CA ASN A 88 4.66 -12.76 5.39
C ASN A 88 3.98 -12.34 4.11
N ARG A 89 2.92 -11.52 4.22
CA ARG A 89 2.24 -10.96 3.06
C ARG A 89 2.84 -9.60 2.75
N VAL A 90 3.21 -9.39 1.49
CA VAL A 90 3.70 -8.11 0.99
C VAL A 90 2.60 -7.46 0.16
N SER A 91 2.31 -6.18 0.38
CA SER A 91 1.25 -5.47 -0.31
C SER A 91 1.51 -3.96 -0.43
N ASP A 92 0.71 -3.30 -1.28
CA ASP A 92 0.70 -1.84 -1.52
C ASP A 92 2.10 -1.21 -1.73
N PRO A 93 2.85 -1.66 -2.75
CA PRO A 93 4.14 -1.06 -3.07
C PRO A 93 3.96 0.32 -3.69
N GLU A 94 4.77 1.28 -3.25
CA GLU A 94 4.76 2.66 -3.72
C GLU A 94 6.18 3.19 -3.94
N LEU A 95 6.44 3.70 -5.14
CA LEU A 95 7.73 4.28 -5.51
C LEU A 95 7.83 5.72 -5.01
N SER A 96 8.97 6.10 -4.44
CA SER A 96 9.24 7.47 -4.02
C SER A 96 9.25 8.44 -5.22
N PRO A 97 8.93 9.73 -5.02
CA PRO A 97 8.94 10.71 -6.10
C PRO A 97 10.30 10.84 -6.81
N ASP A 98 11.40 10.61 -6.09
CA ASP A 98 12.75 10.62 -6.64
C ASP A 98 13.20 9.26 -7.22
N GLY A 99 12.33 8.24 -7.17
CA GLY A 99 12.55 6.91 -7.72
C GLY A 99 13.56 6.04 -6.97
N LYS A 100 14.10 6.48 -5.82
CA LYS A 100 15.16 5.77 -5.09
C LYS A 100 14.66 4.73 -4.11
N TRP A 101 13.44 4.87 -3.62
CA TRP A 101 12.88 4.04 -2.55
C TRP A 101 11.54 3.46 -2.96
N ILE A 102 11.27 2.24 -2.50
CA ILE A 102 9.96 1.62 -2.59
C ILE A 102 9.47 1.43 -1.16
N ALA A 103 8.36 2.09 -0.80
CA ALA A 103 7.63 1.82 0.43
C ALA A 103 6.64 0.67 0.17
N TYR A 104 6.43 -0.20 1.15
CA TYR A 104 5.49 -1.31 1.04
C TYR A 104 5.07 -1.81 2.42
N VAL A 105 3.97 -2.55 2.47
CA VAL A 105 3.44 -3.13 3.70
C VAL A 105 3.86 -4.59 3.82
N VAL A 106 4.32 -4.98 5.00
CA VAL A 106 4.53 -6.39 5.37
C VAL A 106 3.59 -6.76 6.50
N THR A 107 2.69 -7.71 6.22
CA THR A 107 1.79 -8.27 7.22
C THR A 107 2.32 -9.60 7.72
N VAL A 108 2.56 -9.68 9.03
CA VAL A 108 2.94 -10.90 9.76
C VAL A 108 1.69 -11.47 10.44
N THR A 109 1.47 -12.77 10.32
CA THR A 109 0.37 -13.48 10.98
C THR A 109 0.92 -14.28 12.16
N ASP A 110 0.40 -14.02 13.35
CA ASP A 110 0.67 -14.75 14.58
C ASP A 110 -0.57 -15.58 14.90
N PHE A 111 -0.50 -16.88 14.57
CA PHE A 111 -1.65 -17.78 14.66
C PHE A 111 -1.99 -18.11 16.11
N ASP A 112 -0.99 -18.33 16.95
CA ASP A 112 -1.17 -18.67 18.36
C ASP A 112 -1.83 -17.50 19.12
N ALA A 113 -1.45 -16.27 18.81
CA ALA A 113 -2.10 -15.08 19.36
C ALA A 113 -3.33 -14.61 18.57
N ASN A 114 -3.77 -15.36 17.54
CA ASN A 114 -4.89 -15.05 16.64
C ASN A 114 -4.90 -13.58 16.18
N ARG A 115 -3.74 -13.06 15.74
CA ARG A 115 -3.57 -11.65 15.36
C ARG A 115 -2.74 -11.50 14.10
N ARG A 116 -2.92 -10.37 13.44
CA ARG A 116 -2.08 -9.92 12.32
C ARG A 116 -1.55 -8.54 12.63
N ASN A 117 -0.27 -8.34 12.33
CA ASN A 117 0.35 -7.03 12.41
C ASN A 117 0.87 -6.63 11.04
N SER A 118 0.60 -5.40 10.64
CA SER A 118 1.11 -4.84 9.39
C SER A 118 2.03 -3.69 9.72
N ASP A 119 3.22 -3.71 9.17
CA ASP A 119 4.23 -2.68 9.36
C ASP A 119 4.71 -2.18 8.00
N ILE A 120 5.15 -0.92 7.97
CA ILE A 120 5.66 -0.30 6.75
C ILE A 120 7.16 -0.54 6.67
N TYR A 121 7.61 -0.93 5.48
CA TYR A 121 9.00 -1.12 5.14
C TYR A 121 9.36 -0.24 3.95
N ILE A 122 10.64 0.10 3.86
CA ILE A 122 11.23 0.69 2.66
C ILE A 122 12.40 -0.14 2.17
N ILE A 123 12.63 -0.15 0.87
CA ILE A 123 13.79 -0.78 0.24
C ILE A 123 14.31 0.13 -0.88
N PRO A 124 15.62 0.17 -1.17
CA PRO A 124 16.11 0.85 -2.37
C PRO A 124 15.49 0.24 -3.62
N SER A 125 15.16 1.07 -4.61
CA SER A 125 14.57 0.62 -5.88
C SER A 125 15.52 -0.27 -6.69
N THR A 126 16.83 -0.13 -6.47
CA THR A 126 17.88 -1.01 -7.03
C THR A 126 17.98 -2.37 -6.33
N GLY A 127 17.16 -2.60 -5.30
CA GLY A 127 17.27 -3.75 -4.40
C GLY A 127 18.28 -3.54 -3.27
N GLY A 128 18.27 -4.45 -2.29
CA GLY A 128 19.15 -4.40 -1.12
C GLY A 128 18.45 -4.84 0.15
N LYS A 129 18.93 -4.33 1.30
CA LYS A 129 18.35 -4.65 2.60
C LYS A 129 17.14 -3.75 2.88
N PRO A 130 15.96 -4.33 3.21
CA PRO A 130 14.81 -3.53 3.60
C PRO A 130 14.99 -2.95 5.01
N LYS A 131 14.41 -1.77 5.23
CA LYS A 131 14.35 -1.07 6.52
C LYS A 131 12.91 -1.06 7.00
N LYS A 132 12.67 -1.62 8.20
CA LYS A 132 11.39 -1.50 8.91
C LYS A 132 11.24 -0.07 9.41
N MET A 133 10.13 0.59 9.06
CA MET A 133 9.89 2.00 9.35
C MET A 133 8.91 2.19 10.52
N THR A 134 7.93 1.31 10.68
CA THR A 134 7.00 1.33 11.81
C THR A 134 7.11 0.05 12.63
N THR A 135 6.76 0.11 13.92
CA THR A 135 6.86 -1.03 14.86
C THR A 135 5.69 -1.03 15.85
N SER A 136 4.51 -0.56 15.46
CA SER A 136 3.37 -0.54 16.39
C SER A 136 2.76 -1.94 16.53
N ASP A 137 2.08 -2.19 17.65
CA ASP A 137 1.36 -3.46 17.88
C ASP A 137 0.04 -3.55 17.11
N LYS A 138 -0.24 -2.55 16.27
CA LYS A 138 -1.46 -2.41 15.47
C LYS A 138 -1.08 -2.27 14.00
N SER A 139 -2.09 -2.40 13.14
CA SER A 139 -1.86 -2.39 11.70
C SER A 139 -1.54 -0.99 11.19
N ASP A 140 -0.37 -0.85 10.58
CA ASP A 140 0.07 0.29 9.79
C ASP A 140 0.01 -0.09 8.29
N ASN A 141 -0.76 0.65 7.50
CA ASN A 141 -1.05 0.33 6.09
C ASN A 141 -1.10 1.60 5.22
N SER A 142 -1.28 1.41 3.91
CA SER A 142 -1.53 2.47 2.92
C SER A 142 -0.44 3.55 2.87
N PRO A 143 0.86 3.21 2.74
CA PRO A 143 1.91 4.21 2.68
C PRO A 143 1.78 5.10 1.44
N ARG A 144 1.88 6.42 1.62
CA ARG A 144 1.90 7.40 0.53
C ARG A 144 3.03 8.40 0.74
N TRP A 145 3.96 8.48 -0.21
CA TRP A 145 5.02 9.48 -0.20
C TRP A 145 4.44 10.88 -0.35
N SER A 146 4.90 11.78 0.51
CA SER A 146 4.79 13.21 0.26
C SER A 146 5.47 13.58 -1.07
N PRO A 147 4.95 14.58 -1.81
CA PRO A 147 5.54 14.97 -3.10
C PRO A 147 7.01 15.41 -3.03
N ASP A 148 7.47 15.87 -1.86
CA ASP A 148 8.87 16.24 -1.62
C ASP A 148 9.78 15.03 -1.28
N GLY A 149 9.21 13.84 -1.12
CA GLY A 149 9.90 12.59 -0.80
C GLY A 149 10.47 12.50 0.61
N LYS A 150 10.17 13.44 1.51
CA LYS A 150 10.77 13.47 2.86
C LYS A 150 9.94 12.77 3.92
N THR A 151 8.66 12.59 3.66
CA THR A 151 7.67 12.05 4.61
C THR A 151 6.83 10.96 3.96
N ILE A 152 6.47 9.95 4.73
CA ILE A 152 5.46 8.94 4.37
C ILE A 152 4.22 9.21 5.22
N ALA A 153 3.08 9.46 4.58
CA ALA A 153 1.79 9.37 5.24
C ALA A 153 1.36 7.91 5.27
N PHE A 154 0.73 7.47 6.35
CA PHE A 154 0.15 6.12 6.43
C PHE A 154 -1.06 6.07 7.35
N LEU A 155 -1.87 5.02 7.21
CA LEU A 155 -3.02 4.75 8.06
C LEU A 155 -2.60 3.83 9.21
N SER A 156 -2.97 4.19 10.44
CA SER A 156 -2.69 3.38 11.64
C SER A 156 -3.88 3.33 12.58
N SER A 157 -4.12 2.15 13.17
CA SER A 157 -5.12 1.91 14.22
C SER A 157 -4.52 1.83 15.63
N ARG A 158 -3.31 2.40 15.83
CA ARG A 158 -2.60 2.36 17.11
C ARG A 158 -3.37 2.98 18.28
N ASP A 159 -4.17 4.02 18.01
CA ASP A 159 -4.95 4.74 19.01
C ASP A 159 -6.45 4.40 18.96
N GLY A 160 -6.80 3.22 18.43
CA GLY A 160 -8.19 2.76 18.27
C GLY A 160 -8.67 2.89 16.83
N ASP A 161 -9.40 3.96 16.53
CA ASP A 161 -9.84 4.24 15.17
C ASP A 161 -8.66 4.46 14.22
N THR A 162 -8.82 4.08 12.95
CA THR A 162 -7.77 4.28 11.94
C THR A 162 -7.61 5.77 11.65
N GLN A 163 -6.39 6.30 11.79
CA GLN A 163 -6.06 7.72 11.55
C GLN A 163 -4.84 7.84 10.64
N ILE A 164 -4.65 9.02 10.05
CA ILE A 164 -3.45 9.33 9.27
C ILE A 164 -2.31 9.74 10.21
N TYR A 165 -1.15 9.14 9.99
CA TYR A 165 0.10 9.49 10.65
C TYR A 165 1.14 9.87 9.60
N LEU A 166 2.06 10.74 10.01
CA LEU A 166 3.20 11.17 9.20
C LEU A 166 4.48 10.63 9.82
N LEU A 167 5.30 9.98 9.00
CA LEU A 167 6.61 9.46 9.38
C LEU A 167 7.71 10.06 8.49
N PRO A 168 8.69 10.78 9.08
CA PRO A 168 9.86 11.23 8.35
C PRO A 168 10.70 10.06 7.82
N ILE A 169 11.28 10.19 6.61
CA ILE A 169 12.02 9.11 5.96
C ILE A 169 13.34 8.75 6.66
N ASN A 170 13.96 9.73 7.33
CA ASN A 170 15.10 9.51 8.21
C ASN A 170 14.73 8.65 9.44
N GLY A 171 13.43 8.47 9.71
CA GLY A 171 12.88 7.75 10.86
C GLY A 171 12.49 8.71 11.98
N GLY A 172 12.28 8.17 13.17
CA GLY A 172 11.78 8.89 14.33
C GLY A 172 10.36 8.48 14.67
N GLU A 173 9.73 9.27 15.54
CA GLU A 173 8.36 9.00 15.98
C GLU A 173 7.35 9.48 14.93
N ALA A 174 6.35 8.64 14.65
CA ALA A 174 5.26 9.00 13.76
C ALA A 174 4.32 9.98 14.46
N ARG A 175 3.98 11.08 13.78
CA ARG A 175 3.06 12.10 14.30
C ARG A 175 1.65 11.85 13.79
N LYS A 176 0.66 11.80 14.69
CA LYS A 176 -0.76 11.78 14.36
C LYS A 176 -1.15 13.08 13.65
N LEU A 177 -1.76 12.98 12.47
CA LEU A 177 -2.21 14.13 11.68
C LEU A 177 -3.72 14.38 11.81
N THR A 178 -4.52 13.31 11.87
CA THR A 178 -5.99 13.40 11.93
C THR A 178 -6.53 12.85 13.24
N ASP A 179 -7.67 13.40 13.67
CA ASP A 179 -8.47 12.88 14.78
C ASP A 179 -9.96 12.89 14.40
N PHE A 180 -10.34 11.98 13.51
CA PHE A 180 -11.70 11.90 12.97
C PHE A 180 -12.51 10.78 13.67
N PRO A 181 -13.70 11.05 14.21
CA PRO A 181 -14.54 10.02 14.85
C PRO A 181 -14.96 8.92 13.87
N GLY A 182 -14.77 7.65 14.23
CA GLY A 182 -15.05 6.51 13.34
C GLY A 182 -13.93 6.23 12.31
N GLY A 183 -12.84 7.00 12.39
CA GLY A 183 -11.65 6.82 11.58
C GLY A 183 -11.73 7.39 10.17
N VAL A 184 -10.57 7.38 9.52
CA VAL A 184 -10.36 7.77 8.13
C VAL A 184 -9.99 6.54 7.29
N GLY A 185 -10.34 6.59 6.01
CA GLY A 185 -10.04 5.57 5.01
C GLY A 185 -8.94 6.04 4.05
N ASP A 186 -9.13 5.75 2.77
CA ASP A 186 -8.19 6.09 1.70
C ASP A 186 -7.74 7.54 1.76
N MET A 187 -6.49 7.78 1.39
CA MET A 187 -5.88 9.12 1.35
C MET A 187 -4.97 9.29 0.13
N ILE A 188 -4.84 10.54 -0.30
CA ILE A 188 -3.92 10.98 -1.36
C ILE A 188 -3.32 12.33 -1.01
N TRP A 189 -2.05 12.54 -1.35
CA TRP A 189 -1.41 13.84 -1.24
C TRP A 189 -1.87 14.78 -2.34
N LEU A 190 -1.99 16.06 -2.01
CA LEU A 190 -2.08 17.10 -3.02
C LEU A 190 -0.74 17.20 -3.77
N PRO A 191 -0.73 17.48 -5.09
CA PRO A 191 0.51 17.53 -5.87
C PRO A 191 1.53 18.56 -5.37
N ASP A 192 1.06 19.63 -4.73
CA ASP A 192 1.90 20.69 -4.15
C ASP A 192 2.44 20.34 -2.75
N GLY A 193 2.02 19.21 -2.18
CA GLY A 193 2.39 18.77 -0.83
C GLY A 193 1.75 19.59 0.29
N SER A 194 0.83 20.50 -0.04
CA SER A 194 0.24 21.41 0.95
C SER A 194 -0.65 20.68 1.96
N GLY A 195 -1.28 19.57 1.53
CA GLY A 195 -2.14 18.76 2.37
C GLY A 195 -2.50 17.40 1.77
N LEU A 196 -3.48 16.74 2.40
CA LEU A 196 -3.99 15.42 2.05
C LEU A 196 -5.51 15.49 1.84
N VAL A 197 -6.02 14.71 0.89
CA VAL A 197 -7.45 14.41 0.75
C VAL A 197 -7.68 13.01 1.26
N PHE A 198 -8.70 12.81 2.09
CA PHE A 198 -9.03 11.50 2.64
C PHE A 198 -10.54 11.24 2.63
N THR A 199 -10.93 9.97 2.78
CA THR A 199 -12.32 9.55 2.94
C THR A 199 -12.64 9.28 4.41
N ALA A 200 -13.86 9.55 4.83
CA ALA A 200 -14.35 9.20 6.16
C ALA A 200 -15.84 8.88 6.10
N ARG A 201 -16.32 8.06 7.04
CA ARG A 201 -17.75 7.80 7.17
C ARG A 201 -18.37 8.86 8.06
N ILE A 202 -19.47 9.43 7.59
CA ILE A 202 -20.23 10.44 8.33
C ILE A 202 -21.71 10.06 8.36
N TYR A 203 -22.42 10.54 9.38
CA TYR A 203 -23.87 10.53 9.39
C TYR A 203 -24.37 11.79 8.67
N PRO A 204 -25.21 11.68 7.62
CA PRO A 204 -25.66 12.84 6.83
C PRO A 204 -26.41 13.91 7.65
N ASP A 205 -26.98 13.52 8.79
CA ASP A 205 -27.72 14.41 9.68
C ASP A 205 -26.85 15.05 10.78
N CYS A 206 -25.56 14.69 10.88
CA CYS A 206 -24.61 15.34 11.76
C CYS A 206 -24.00 16.59 11.13
N LYS A 207 -23.96 17.69 11.89
CA LYS A 207 -23.42 18.99 11.46
C LYS A 207 -21.95 19.19 11.83
N ASP A 208 -21.47 18.45 12.81
CA ASP A 208 -20.12 18.55 13.37
C ASP A 208 -19.62 17.16 13.81
N LEU A 209 -18.36 17.12 14.24
CA LEU A 209 -17.69 15.88 14.67
C LEU A 209 -18.22 15.37 16.02
N ASP A 210 -18.72 16.26 16.89
CA ASP A 210 -19.22 15.86 18.21
C ASP A 210 -20.52 15.08 18.10
N CYS A 211 -21.41 15.47 17.18
CA CYS A 211 -22.58 14.67 16.81
C CYS A 211 -22.19 13.24 16.37
N ILE A 212 -21.10 13.10 15.60
CA ILE A 212 -20.63 11.79 15.14
C ILE A 212 -20.12 10.97 16.33
N ARG A 213 -19.31 11.56 17.21
CA ARG A 213 -18.80 10.89 18.44
C ARG A 213 -19.93 10.37 19.31
N GLU A 214 -20.95 11.19 19.58
CA GLU A 214 -22.09 10.80 20.41
C GLU A 214 -22.89 9.66 19.77
N LYS A 215 -23.09 9.69 18.45
CA LYS A 215 -23.78 8.61 17.73
C LYS A 215 -23.01 7.31 17.73
N ASP A 216 -21.69 7.36 17.50
CA ASP A 216 -20.86 6.17 17.50
C ASP A 216 -20.79 5.54 18.90
N LYS A 217 -20.66 6.36 19.94
CA LYS A 217 -20.76 5.93 21.33
C LYS A 217 -22.12 5.29 21.64
N ALA A 218 -23.22 5.95 21.28
CA ALA A 218 -24.57 5.40 21.49
C ALA A 218 -24.76 4.06 20.77
N LYS A 219 -24.20 3.91 19.57
CA LYS A 219 -24.24 2.65 18.79
C LYS A 219 -23.39 1.56 19.45
N GLU A 220 -22.24 1.89 20.00
CA GLU A 220 -21.38 0.96 20.73
C GLU A 220 -22.05 0.46 22.01
N GLU A 221 -22.63 1.37 22.79
CA GLU A 221 -23.33 1.08 24.05
C GLU A 221 -24.67 0.37 23.86
N ASN A 222 -25.28 0.47 22.65
CA ASN A 222 -26.55 -0.18 22.37
C ASN A 222 -26.42 -1.71 22.49
N LYS A 223 -27.16 -2.29 23.44
CA LYS A 223 -27.19 -3.73 23.71
C LYS A 223 -27.87 -4.54 22.60
N VAL A 224 -28.76 -3.93 21.82
CA VAL A 224 -29.44 -4.56 20.69
C VAL A 224 -28.59 -4.37 19.43
N LYS A 225 -27.83 -5.42 19.06
CA LYS A 225 -27.06 -5.45 17.81
C LYS A 225 -27.83 -6.03 16.62
N ALA A 226 -29.02 -6.59 16.87
CA ALA A 226 -29.87 -7.17 15.82
C ALA A 226 -30.42 -6.06 14.91
N MET A 227 -30.20 -6.20 13.60
CA MET A 227 -30.76 -5.30 12.59
C MET A 227 -31.91 -5.99 11.85
N VAL A 228 -33.03 -5.29 11.71
CA VAL A 228 -34.15 -5.75 10.88
C VAL A 228 -34.02 -5.11 9.51
N HIS A 229 -33.59 -5.89 8.52
CA HIS A 229 -33.54 -5.46 7.14
C HIS A 229 -34.91 -5.69 6.49
N LYS A 230 -35.65 -4.61 6.22
CA LYS A 230 -36.98 -4.67 5.60
C LYS A 230 -36.96 -4.76 4.08
N HIS A 231 -35.78 -4.58 3.48
CA HIS A 231 -35.57 -4.66 2.04
C HIS A 231 -34.42 -5.63 1.79
N LEU A 232 -34.47 -6.31 0.64
CA LEU A 232 -33.40 -7.19 0.21
C LEU A 232 -32.10 -6.38 0.16
N MET A 233 -31.03 -6.90 0.77
CA MET A 233 -29.72 -6.28 0.65
C MET A 233 -29.31 -6.28 -0.81
N TYR A 234 -29.33 -5.12 -1.46
CA TYR A 234 -28.83 -4.99 -2.82
C TYR A 234 -27.32 -5.18 -2.76
N ARG A 235 -26.83 -6.28 -3.33
CA ARG A 235 -25.40 -6.45 -3.55
C ARG A 235 -25.05 -5.61 -4.77
N HIS A 236 -24.37 -4.48 -4.55
CA HIS A 236 -23.79 -3.66 -5.60
C HIS A 236 -22.75 -4.52 -6.35
N TRP A 237 -23.17 -5.12 -7.46
CA TRP A 237 -22.32 -5.78 -8.45
C TRP A 237 -22.29 -4.89 -9.68
N ASP A 238 -21.58 -3.78 -9.56
CA ASP A 238 -21.30 -2.87 -10.64
C ASP A 238 -19.78 -2.63 -10.67
N ARG A 239 -19.14 -3.53 -11.44
CA ARG A 239 -17.78 -3.56 -12.03
C ARG A 239 -16.62 -2.92 -11.29
#